data_AF-A0A8X6S939-F1
#
_entry.id   AF-A0A8X6S939-F1
#
_cell.length_a   1.000
_cell.length_b   1.000
_cell.length_c   1.000
_cell.angle_alpha   90.00
_cell.angle_beta   90.00
_cell.angle_gamma   90.00
#
_symmetry.space_group_name_H-M   'P 1'
#
loop_
_entity.id
_entity.type
_entity.pdbx_description
1 polymer ?
#
loop_
_entity_poly.entity_id
_entity_poly.type
_entity_poly.pdbx_seq_one_letter_code
_entity_poly.pdbx_strand_id
1 'polypeptide(L)'
;MEAIASEAASETSSAREAARRLGLPPSSVRNILRRILQLYPYKLQSCHELLSAHTAQREAFAKWAFSKMEQDPTWLFNILWTDEAHFSLDGDVNTTITVEFGRPLIHMSTHRSHCIPQK
;
A
#
# COMPACT_ATOMS: atom_id res chain seq x y z
N MET A 1 26.50 9.66 11.66
CA MET A 1 25.64 8.51 11.30
C MET A 1 24.35 8.49 12.11
N GLU A 2 24.37 8.89 13.39
CA GLU A 2 23.14 8.99 14.21
C GLU A 2 22.07 9.93 13.65
N ALA A 3 22.45 11.08 13.07
CA ALA A 3 21.49 12.01 12.47
C ALA A 3 20.63 11.39 11.35
N ILE A 4 21.19 10.47 10.56
CA ILE A 4 20.47 9.79 9.47
C ILE A 4 19.56 8.70 10.02
N ALA A 5 20.00 8.00 11.07
CA ALA A 5 19.18 7.00 11.75
C ALA A 5 18.00 7.64 12.49
N SER A 6 18.20 8.81 13.12
CA SER A 6 17.14 9.61 13.75
C SER A 6 16.16 10.18 12.72
N GLU A 7 16.64 10.65 11.56
CA GLU A 7 15.77 11.15 10.49
C GLU A 7 15.02 10.01 9.77
N ALA A 8 15.63 8.83 9.63
CA ALA A 8 14.96 7.63 9.10
C ALA A 8 13.96 7.03 10.10
N ALA A 9 14.11 7.30 11.40
CA ALA A 9 13.14 6.93 12.43
C ALA A 9 11.96 7.92 12.51
N SER A 10 12.06 9.09 11.88
CA SER A 10 10.92 9.96 11.62
C SER A 10 10.12 9.36 10.47
N GLU A 11 8.94 8.81 10.79
CA GLU A 11 8.04 8.08 9.87
C GLU A 11 7.57 8.87 8.64
N THR A 12 7.98 10.14 8.48
CA THR A 12 7.43 11.07 7.47
C THR A 12 8.49 11.71 6.55
N SER A 13 9.78 11.44 6.75
CA SER A 13 10.83 12.10 5.96
C SER A 13 11.18 11.34 4.67
N SER A 14 11.07 12.00 3.52
CA SER A 14 11.49 11.39 2.25
C SER A 14 13.01 11.35 2.11
N ALA A 15 13.56 10.38 1.38
CA ALA A 15 15.01 10.33 1.10
C ALA A 15 15.55 11.60 0.42
N ARG A 16 14.70 12.33 -0.32
CA ARG A 16 15.04 13.64 -0.93
C ARG A 16 15.12 14.73 0.12
N GLU A 17 14.19 14.73 1.07
CA GLU A 17 14.18 15.69 2.16
C GLU A 17 15.35 15.47 3.12
N ALA A 18 15.63 14.22 3.48
CA ALA A 18 16.82 13.86 4.24
C ALA A 18 18.11 14.32 3.54
N ALA A 19 18.21 14.16 2.22
CA ALA A 19 19.33 14.66 1.43
C ALA A 19 19.49 16.19 1.53
N ARG A 20 18.38 16.95 1.45
CA ARG A 20 18.40 18.42 1.61
C ARG A 20 18.83 18.84 3.02
N ARG A 21 18.24 18.23 4.06
CA ARG A 21 18.52 18.56 5.47
C ARG A 21 19.96 18.25 5.87
N LEU A 22 20.51 17.15 5.36
CA LEU A 22 21.86 16.69 5.67
C LEU A 22 22.93 17.27 4.73
N GLY A 23 22.53 18.01 3.67
CA GLY A 23 23.44 18.52 2.66
C GLY A 23 24.15 17.42 1.86
N LEU A 24 23.57 16.22 1.79
CA LEU A 24 24.19 15.05 1.14
C LEU A 24 23.63 14.83 -0.27
N PRO A 25 24.41 14.26 -1.20
CA PRO A 25 23.88 13.77 -2.45
C PRO A 25 22.77 12.73 -2.24
N PRO A 26 21.66 12.78 -3.00
CA PRO A 26 20.59 11.79 -2.90
C PRO A 26 21.04 10.34 -3.16
N SER A 27 22.14 10.14 -3.87
CA SER A 27 22.76 8.82 -4.08
C SER A 27 23.41 8.30 -2.81
N SER A 28 24.12 9.17 -2.07
CA SER A 28 24.75 8.83 -0.79
C SER A 28 23.71 8.46 0.26
N VAL A 29 22.61 9.23 0.37
CA VAL A 29 21.50 8.90 1.28
C VAL A 29 20.89 7.53 0.93
N ARG A 30 20.61 7.25 -0.35
CA ARG A 30 20.10 5.93 -0.77
C ARG A 30 21.08 4.79 -0.48
N ASN A 31 22.39 5.01 -0.66
CA ASN A 31 23.40 4.02 -0.33
C ASN A 31 23.46 3.74 1.17
N ILE A 32 23.35 4.77 2.01
CA ILE A 32 23.31 4.62 3.47
C ILE A 32 22.05 3.86 3.88
N LEU A 33 20.88 4.24 3.35
CA LEU A 33 19.61 3.55 3.59
C LEU A 33 19.69 2.07 3.24
N ARG A 34 20.18 1.71 2.04
CA ARG A 34 20.21 0.30 1.58
C ARG A 34 21.37 -0.52 2.14
N ARG A 35 22.58 0.02 2.17
CA ARG A 35 23.80 -0.77 2.48
C ARG A 35 24.16 -0.76 3.96
N ILE A 36 23.92 0.34 4.66
CA ILE A 36 24.27 0.48 6.08
C ILE A 36 23.05 0.16 6.95
N LEU A 37 21.91 0.78 6.66
CA LEU A 37 20.68 0.62 7.44
C LEU A 37 19.83 -0.57 6.98
N GLN A 38 20.14 -1.17 5.82
CA GLN A 38 19.42 -2.31 5.24
C GLN A 38 17.91 -2.06 5.09
N LEU A 39 17.54 -0.82 4.79
CA LEU A 39 16.17 -0.41 4.50
C LEU A 39 15.91 -0.47 3.00
N TYR A 40 14.81 -1.12 2.64
CA TYR A 40 14.37 -1.29 1.26
C TYR A 40 13.09 -0.50 1.01
N PRO A 41 12.93 0.07 -0.20
CA PRO A 41 11.69 0.74 -0.56
C PRO A 41 10.56 -0.30 -0.60
N TYR A 42 9.50 -0.07 0.16
CA TYR A 42 8.25 -0.82 0.11
C TYR A 42 7.11 0.13 -0.22
N LYS A 43 6.12 -0.39 -0.94
CA LYS A 43 4.88 0.33 -1.23
C LYS A 43 3.83 -0.16 -0.25
N LEU A 44 3.38 0.69 0.67
CA LEU A 44 2.30 0.31 1.56
C LEU A 44 1.01 0.27 0.73
N GLN A 45 0.42 -0.91 0.61
CA GLN A 45 -0.89 -1.04 -0.01
C GLN A 45 -1.94 -0.70 1.04
N SER A 46 -2.71 0.37 0.81
CA SER A 46 -3.92 0.60 1.58
C SER A 46 -4.95 -0.43 1.12
N CYS A 47 -5.13 -1.47 1.91
CA CYS A 47 -6.16 -2.47 1.70
C CYS A 47 -7.34 -2.13 2.61
N HIS A 48 -8.56 -2.29 2.11
CA HIS A 48 -9.74 -2.22 2.97
C HIS A 48 -9.66 -3.28 4.08
N GLU A 49 -10.12 -2.94 5.29
CA GLU A 49 -10.13 -3.89 6.41
C GLU A 49 -11.10 -5.04 6.11
N LEU A 50 -10.59 -6.27 6.00
CA LEU A 50 -11.45 -7.44 5.86
C LEU A 50 -11.95 -7.86 7.25
N LEU A 51 -13.19 -7.47 7.58
CA LEU A 51 -13.93 -8.06 8.70
C LEU A 51 -14.16 -9.56 8.46
N SER A 52 -14.20 -10.34 9.54
CA SER A 52 -14.44 -11.79 9.49
C SER A 52 -15.72 -12.17 8.73
N ALA A 53 -16.76 -11.34 8.81
CA ALA A 53 -18.01 -11.51 8.08
C ALA A 53 -17.85 -11.39 6.56
N HIS A 54 -16.94 -10.54 6.08
CA HIS A 54 -16.68 -10.36 4.64
C HIS A 54 -15.99 -11.58 4.03
N THR A 55 -15.17 -12.29 4.80
CA THR A 55 -14.52 -13.52 4.33
C THR A 55 -15.55 -14.56 3.92
N ALA A 56 -16.56 -14.81 4.76
CA ALA A 56 -17.62 -15.76 4.46
C ALA A 56 -18.46 -15.35 3.24
N GLN A 57 -18.78 -14.05 3.12
CA GLN A 57 -19.53 -13.52 1.96
C GLN A 57 -18.75 -13.66 0.65
N ARG A 58 -17.45 -13.34 0.67
CA ARG A 58 -16.57 -13.47 -0.50
C ARG A 58 -16.38 -14.93 -0.91
N GLU A 59 -16.21 -15.83 0.06
CA GLU A 59 -16.10 -17.26 -0.21
C GLU A 59 -17.39 -17.82 -0.81
N ALA A 60 -18.55 -17.44 -0.27
CA ALA A 60 -19.85 -17.84 -0.80
C ALA A 60 -20.05 -17.35 -2.25
N PHE A 61 -19.68 -16.09 -2.53
CA PHE A 61 -19.72 -15.55 -3.89
C PHE A 61 -18.79 -16.31 -4.84
N ALA A 62 -17.54 -16.58 -4.43
CA ALA A 62 -16.58 -17.32 -5.25
C ALA A 62 -17.08 -18.72 -5.60
N LYS A 63 -17.63 -19.45 -4.62
CA LYS A 63 -18.25 -20.77 -4.83
C LYS A 63 -19.43 -20.71 -5.78
N TRP A 64 -20.29 -19.71 -5.62
CA TRP A 64 -21.43 -19.50 -6.49
C TRP A 64 -21.01 -19.19 -7.94
N ALA A 65 -20.05 -18.28 -8.13
CA ALA A 65 -19.54 -17.92 -9.45
C ALA A 65 -18.86 -19.12 -10.13
N PHE A 66 -18.11 -19.91 -9.37
CA PHE A 66 -17.49 -21.14 -9.87
C PHE A 66 -18.54 -22.14 -10.37
N SER A 67 -19.60 -22.37 -9.60
CA SER A 67 -20.69 -23.26 -10.02
C SER A 67 -21.40 -22.75 -11.29
N LYS A 68 -21.50 -21.44 -11.49
CA LYS A 68 -22.05 -20.85 -12.72
C LYS A 68 -21.15 -21.10 -13.93
N MET A 69 -19.84 -21.02 -13.75
CA MET A 69 -18.87 -21.33 -14.80
C MET A 69 -18.88 -22.83 -15.18
N GLU A 70 -19.13 -23.73 -14.24
CA GLU A 70 -19.29 -25.17 -14.53
C GLU A 70 -20.58 -25.46 -15.32
N GLN A 71 -21.66 -24.75 -15.01
CA GLN A 71 -22.96 -24.91 -15.69
C GLN A 71 -22.94 -24.37 -17.12
N ASP A 72 -22.27 -23.23 -17.32
CA ASP A 72 -22.16 -22.57 -18.62
C ASP A 72 -20.75 -21.96 -18.78
N PRO A 73 -19.89 -22.56 -19.65
CA PRO A 73 -18.55 -22.04 -19.93
C PRO A 73 -18.53 -20.63 -20.50
N THR A 74 -19.65 -20.15 -21.06
CA THR A 74 -19.76 -18.81 -21.67
C THR A 74 -20.27 -17.75 -20.70
N TRP A 75 -20.76 -18.16 -19.52
CA TRP A 75 -21.41 -17.28 -18.54
C TRP A 75 -20.57 -16.06 -18.18
N LEU A 76 -19.27 -16.26 -17.94
CA LEU A 76 -18.37 -15.17 -17.54
C LEU A 76 -18.23 -14.09 -18.63
N PHE A 77 -18.28 -14.49 -19.91
CA PHE A 77 -18.18 -13.56 -21.05
C PHE A 77 -19.48 -12.81 -21.31
N ASN A 78 -20.60 -13.29 -20.77
CA ASN A 78 -21.92 -12.67 -20.92
C ASN A 78 -22.23 -11.66 -19.78
N ILE A 79 -21.29 -11.44 -18.85
CA ILE A 79 -21.46 -10.47 -17.76
C ILE A 79 -20.75 -9.17 -18.11
N LEU A 80 -21.50 -8.07 -18.05
CA LEU A 80 -20.95 -6.72 -18.05
C LEU A 80 -20.80 -6.23 -16.61
N TRP A 81 -19.55 -6.07 -16.17
CA TRP A 81 -19.24 -5.44 -14.89
C TRP A 81 -19.20 -3.92 -15.07
N THR A 82 -19.84 -3.21 -14.14
CA THR A 82 -19.80 -1.74 -14.10
C THR A 82 -19.35 -1.31 -12.70
N ASP A 83 -18.64 -0.19 -12.66
CA ASP A 83 -18.09 0.44 -11.46
C ASP A 83 -18.31 1.95 -11.59
N GLU A 84 -18.51 2.63 -10.47
CA GLU A 84 -18.60 4.07 -10.38
C GLU A 84 -17.34 4.61 -9.70
N ALA A 85 -16.58 5.42 -10.43
CA ALA A 85 -15.41 6.11 -9.89
C ALA A 85 -15.68 7.62 -9.77
N HIS A 86 -15.47 8.17 -8.59
CA HIS A 86 -15.53 9.61 -8.36
C HIS A 86 -14.20 10.27 -8.74
N PHE A 87 -14.27 11.36 -9.51
CA PHE A 87 -13.12 12.18 -9.86
C PHE A 87 -13.27 13.56 -9.23
N SER A 88 -12.40 13.90 -8.29
CA SER A 88 -12.34 15.24 -7.68
C SER A 88 -11.40 16.15 -8.49
N LEU A 89 -11.85 17.36 -8.81
CA LEU A 89 -11.04 18.37 -9.50
C LEU A 89 -10.03 19.06 -8.57
N ASP A 90 -10.18 18.88 -7.26
CA ASP A 90 -9.39 19.57 -6.22
C ASP A 90 -8.00 18.95 -5.98
N GLY A 91 -7.61 17.94 -6.77
CA GLY A 91 -6.26 17.37 -6.72
C GLY A 91 -6.01 16.42 -5.55
N ASP A 92 -7.06 15.80 -5.01
CA ASP A 92 -6.90 14.69 -4.06
C ASP A 92 -5.97 13.63 -4.66
N VAL A 93 -4.79 13.51 -4.07
CA VAL A 93 -3.74 12.63 -4.55
C VAL A 93 -4.07 11.21 -4.13
N ASN A 94 -4.02 10.29 -5.09
CA ASN A 94 -4.05 8.86 -4.82
C ASN A 94 -2.92 8.48 -3.84
N THR A 95 -3.25 8.27 -2.58
CA THR A 95 -2.35 7.87 -1.48
C THR A 95 -1.63 6.55 -1.77
N THR A 96 -2.05 5.82 -2.81
CA THR A 96 -1.43 4.57 -3.27
C THR A 96 0.01 4.75 -3.79
N ILE A 97 0.54 5.95 -4.06
CA ILE A 97 1.90 6.10 -4.65
C ILE A 97 3.03 6.19 -3.60
N THR A 98 2.69 6.32 -2.30
CA THR A 98 3.70 6.49 -1.25
C THR A 98 4.58 5.24 -1.08
N VAL A 99 5.89 5.44 -1.11
CA VAL A 99 6.91 4.41 -0.88
C VAL A 99 7.66 4.76 0.40
N GLU A 100 7.64 3.84 1.34
CA GLU A 100 8.32 3.95 2.63
C GLU A 100 9.56 3.04 2.64
N PHE A 101 10.51 3.28 3.52
CA PHE A 101 11.75 2.51 3.60
C PHE A 101 11.78 1.70 4.90
N GLY A 102 11.80 0.37 4.78
CA GLY A 102 11.65 -0.54 5.92
C GLY A 102 12.58 -1.75 5.84
N ARG A 103 12.79 -2.43 6.97
CA ARG A 103 13.43 -3.75 6.99
C ARG A 103 12.38 -4.81 6.64
N PRO A 104 12.74 -5.91 5.94
CA PRO A 104 11.81 -7.01 5.71
C PRO A 104 11.58 -7.76 7.04
N LEU A 105 10.67 -7.25 7.88
CA LEU A 105 10.09 -8.01 8.97
C LEU A 105 8.91 -8.78 8.39
N ILE A 106 9.08 -10.10 8.42
CA ILE A 106 8.04 -11.09 8.27
C ILE A 106 6.94 -10.73 9.26
N HIS A 107 5.70 -10.75 8.79
CA HIS A 107 4.47 -10.49 9.53
C HIS A 107 4.00 -9.03 9.53
N MET A 108 2.84 -8.87 8.89
CA MET A 108 1.91 -7.77 8.96
C MET A 108 1.69 -7.34 10.42
N SER A 109 2.55 -6.48 10.97
CA SER A 109 2.22 -5.81 12.22
C SER A 109 1.30 -4.65 11.87
N THR A 110 0.08 -4.77 12.34
CA THR A 110 -1.02 -3.82 12.32
C THR A 110 -0.57 -2.41 12.68
N HIS A 111 -0.01 -1.66 11.73
CA HIS A 111 -0.01 -0.21 11.85
C HIS A 111 -1.45 0.20 11.60
N ARG A 112 -2.14 0.46 12.72
CA ARG A 112 -3.49 0.98 12.80
C ARG A 112 -3.50 2.36 12.14
N SER A 113 -3.50 2.36 10.81
CA SER A 113 -3.83 3.51 10.01
C SER A 113 -5.23 3.88 10.46
N HIS A 114 -5.34 5.00 11.17
CA HIS A 114 -6.63 5.61 11.44
C HIS A 114 -7.37 5.67 10.10
N CYS A 115 -8.37 4.81 9.95
CA CYS A 115 -9.28 4.88 8.84
C CYS A 115 -9.84 6.31 8.86
N ILE A 116 -9.48 7.08 7.85
CA ILE A 116 -10.15 8.35 7.58
C ILE A 116 -11.61 7.96 7.34
N PRO A 117 -12.57 8.45 8.15
CA PRO A 117 -13.97 8.13 7.92
C PRO A 117 -14.33 8.69 6.54
N GLN A 118 -14.66 7.79 5.63
CA GLN A 118 -15.37 8.15 4.42
C GLN A 118 -16.73 8.68 4.89
N LYS A 119 -17.03 9.93 4.55
CA LYS A 119 -18.33 10.55 4.84
C LYS A 119 -19.45 9.85 4.08
#